data_AF-A0A559S1T9-F1
#
_entry.id   AF-A0A559S1T9-F1
#
_cell.length_a   1.000
_cell.length_b   1.000
_cell.length_c   1.000
_cell.angle_alpha   90.00
_cell.angle_beta   90.00
_cell.angle_gamma   90.00
#
_symmetry.space_group_name_H-M   'P 1'
#
loop_
_entity.id
_entity.type
_entity.pdbx_description
1 polymer ?
#
loop_
_entity_poly.entity_id
_entity_poly.type
_entity_poly.pdbx_seq_one_letter_code
_entity_poly.pdbx_strand_id
1 'polypeptide(L)'
;MDGLERVFFSNNLVSSVLVFLLVLIGVLKGLNSVKLNGYSFIFFNKGFLELEAEENTSPFSFYNGVLFLFTTITFSLLFSLFFDKSQLNFSSFLTVFVAVTSYFLVRWLLEFLLSFLFEIQPISHFFLFTKASFLHSFSFLTFIFLIINSYIFNDITIVKGFLLIFILIRYLFLFIYNKKLILSKLFYFILYLCAFEIAPLLVLFKSIF
;
A
#
# COMPACT_ATOMS: atom_id res chain seq x y z
N MET A 1 -9.57 -22.66 -32.53
CA MET A 1 -10.15 -21.32 -32.73
C MET A 1 -10.40 -20.61 -31.39
N ASP A 2 -10.64 -21.35 -30.31
CA ASP A 2 -10.89 -20.86 -28.95
C ASP A 2 -9.78 -20.01 -28.29
N GLY A 3 -8.54 -20.10 -28.76
CA GLY A 3 -7.42 -19.35 -28.19
C GLY A 3 -7.42 -17.86 -28.54
N LEU A 4 -7.86 -17.50 -29.75
CA LEU A 4 -7.88 -16.12 -30.21
C LEU A 4 -9.02 -15.33 -29.54
N GLU A 5 -10.23 -15.90 -29.47
CA GLU A 5 -11.38 -15.27 -28.82
C GLU A 5 -11.12 -14.96 -27.33
N ARG A 6 -10.40 -15.84 -26.62
CA ARG A 6 -10.01 -15.61 -25.22
C ARG A 6 -9.01 -14.47 -25.04
N VAL A 7 -8.08 -14.30 -25.98
CA VAL A 7 -7.12 -13.19 -25.97
C VAL A 7 -7.82 -11.86 -26.28
N PHE A 8 -8.80 -11.85 -27.18
CA PHE A 8 -9.61 -10.66 -27.43
C PHE A 8 -10.50 -10.29 -26.23
N PHE A 9 -11.13 -11.28 -25.58
CA PHE A 9 -11.97 -11.04 -24.41
C PHE A 9 -11.18 -10.52 -23.20
N SER A 10 -9.99 -11.08 -22.94
CA SER A 10 -9.12 -10.62 -21.85
C SER A 10 -8.63 -9.19 -22.07
N ASN A 11 -8.28 -8.83 -23.31
CA ASN A 11 -7.82 -7.48 -23.63
C ASN A 11 -8.94 -6.43 -23.49
N ASN A 12 -10.18 -6.81 -23.80
CA ASN A 12 -11.35 -5.96 -23.64
C ASN A 12 -11.64 -5.68 -22.15
N LEU A 13 -11.51 -6.69 -21.28
CA LEU A 13 -11.67 -6.51 -19.84
C LEU A 13 -10.62 -5.56 -19.26
N VAL A 14 -9.34 -5.77 -19.60
CA VAL A 14 -8.26 -4.89 -19.14
C VAL A 14 -8.51 -3.44 -19.57
N SER A 15 -8.89 -3.23 -20.83
CA SER A 15 -9.22 -1.88 -21.35
C SER A 15 -10.39 -1.25 -20.60
N SER A 16 -11.46 -2.01 -20.34
CA SER A 16 -12.63 -1.53 -19.60
C SER A 16 -12.27 -1.10 -18.17
N VAL A 17 -11.46 -1.90 -17.46
CA VAL A 17 -11.00 -1.56 -16.10
C VAL A 17 -10.08 -0.33 -16.10
N LEU A 18 -9.20 -0.19 -17.11
CA LEU A 18 -8.35 1.00 -17.24
C LEU A 18 -9.16 2.28 -17.47
N VAL A 19 -10.23 2.22 -18.28
CA VAL A 19 -11.14 3.35 -18.48
C VAL A 19 -11.87 3.68 -17.17
N PHE A 20 -12.33 2.67 -16.43
CA PHE A 20 -12.97 2.87 -15.13
C PHE A 20 -12.03 3.55 -14.11
N LEU A 21 -10.76 3.13 -14.07
CA LEU A 21 -9.73 3.77 -13.24
C LEU A 21 -9.49 5.23 -13.63
N LEU A 22 -9.54 5.56 -14.93
CA LEU A 22 -9.46 6.93 -15.44
C LEU A 22 -10.64 7.79 -14.95
N VAL A 23 -11.86 7.24 -14.95
CA VAL A 23 -13.05 7.91 -14.41
C VAL A 23 -12.88 8.18 -12.91
N LEU A 24 -12.35 7.22 -12.14
CA LEU A 24 -12.08 7.42 -10.70
C LEU A 24 -11.07 8.54 -10.45
N ILE A 25 -10.03 8.67 -11.27
CA ILE A 25 -9.08 9.81 -11.19
C ILE A 25 -9.82 11.13 -11.45
N GLY A 26 -10.73 11.16 -12.43
CA GLY A 26 -11.59 12.31 -12.70
C GLY A 26 -12.45 12.69 -11.49
N VAL A 27 -13.07 11.72 -10.83
CA VAL A 27 -13.84 11.92 -9.59
C VAL A 27 -12.95 12.47 -8.47
N LEU A 28 -11.76 11.90 -8.25
CA LEU A 28 -10.81 12.39 -7.25
C LEU A 28 -10.39 13.84 -7.50
N LYS A 29 -10.15 14.19 -8.78
CA LYS A 29 -9.83 15.56 -9.17
C LYS A 29 -10.99 16.52 -8.91
N GLY A 30 -12.22 16.08 -9.18
CA GLY A 30 -13.45 16.84 -8.90
C GLY A 30 -13.71 17.06 -7.41
N LEU A 31 -13.36 16.09 -6.56
CA LEU A 31 -13.49 16.21 -5.10
C LEU A 31 -12.45 17.15 -4.51
N ASN A 32 -11.16 16.89 -4.78
CA ASN A 32 -10.08 17.75 -4.29
C ASN A 32 -8.80 17.57 -5.12
N SER A 33 -8.55 18.51 -6.02
CA SER A 33 -7.36 18.49 -6.88
C SER A 33 -6.05 18.74 -6.11
N VAL A 34 -6.09 19.44 -4.97
CA VAL A 34 -4.89 19.70 -4.15
C VAL A 34 -4.45 18.39 -3.48
N LYS A 35 -5.39 17.68 -2.87
CA LYS A 35 -5.13 16.36 -2.28
C LYS A 35 -4.63 15.36 -3.32
N LEU A 36 -5.22 15.34 -4.52
CA LEU A 36 -4.79 14.44 -5.60
C LEU A 36 -3.32 14.65 -5.97
N ASN A 37 -2.91 15.91 -6.14
CA ASN A 37 -1.51 16.23 -6.41
C ASN A 37 -0.60 15.88 -5.23
N GLY A 38 -1.06 16.12 -4.00
CA GLY A 38 -0.35 15.74 -2.78
C GLY A 38 -0.06 14.24 -2.70
N TYR A 39 -1.09 13.39 -2.88
CA TYR A 39 -0.93 11.94 -2.89
C TYR A 39 -0.12 11.44 -4.10
N SER A 40 -0.25 12.06 -5.26
CA SER A 40 0.51 11.67 -6.47
C SER A 40 2.01 11.95 -6.34
N PHE A 41 2.38 13.08 -5.74
CA PHE A 41 3.77 13.54 -5.63
C PHE A 41 4.37 13.41 -4.23
N ILE A 42 3.83 12.51 -3.40
CA ILE A 42 4.25 12.38 -2.00
C ILE A 42 5.72 12.00 -1.83
N PHE A 43 6.32 11.34 -2.83
CA PHE A 43 7.74 11.03 -2.87
C PHE A 43 8.63 12.29 -2.88
N PHE A 44 8.13 13.40 -3.43
CA PHE A 44 8.84 14.66 -3.56
C PHE A 44 8.37 15.71 -2.54
N ASN A 45 7.11 15.65 -2.11
CA ASN A 45 6.51 16.64 -1.24
C ASN A 45 6.33 16.15 0.21
N LYS A 46 7.42 16.21 0.99
CA LYS A 46 7.41 15.92 2.43
C LYS A 46 6.47 16.84 3.22
N GLY A 47 6.37 18.11 2.82
CA GLY A 47 5.52 19.10 3.50
C GLY A 47 4.04 18.77 3.44
N PHE A 48 3.57 18.18 2.33
CA PHE A 48 2.18 17.70 2.24
C PHE A 48 1.89 16.58 3.24
N LEU A 49 2.84 15.66 3.44
CA LEU A 49 2.69 14.54 4.36
C LEU A 49 2.61 15.02 5.82
N GLU A 50 3.42 16.01 6.19
CA GLU A 50 3.44 16.59 7.54
C GLU A 50 2.15 17.39 7.81
N LEU A 51 1.72 18.23 6.87
CA LEU A 51 0.49 19.02 6.99
C LEU A 51 -0.77 18.15 7.11
N GLU A 52 -0.91 17.12 6.26
CA GLU A 52 -2.13 16.29 6.28
C GLU A 52 -2.15 15.30 7.46
N ALA A 53 -0.98 14.94 8.01
CA ALA A 53 -0.88 14.18 9.24
C ALA A 53 -1.18 15.03 10.50
N GLU A 54 -0.80 16.31 10.50
CA GLU A 54 -1.13 17.26 11.57
C GLU A 54 -2.61 17.65 11.58
N GLU A 55 -3.22 17.82 10.41
CA GLU A 55 -4.65 18.14 10.29
C GLU A 55 -5.58 17.02 10.80
N ASN A 56 -5.06 15.83 11.12
CA ASN A 56 -5.83 14.67 11.60
C ASN A 56 -7.10 14.43 10.75
N THR A 57 -7.01 14.65 9.44
CA THR A 57 -8.17 14.49 8.57
C THR A 57 -8.65 13.04 8.68
N SER A 58 -9.93 12.85 9.01
CA SER A 58 -10.46 11.54 9.33
C SER A 58 -10.13 10.55 8.21
N PRO A 59 -9.55 9.36 8.50
CA PRO A 59 -9.24 8.37 7.47
C PRO A 59 -10.50 7.93 6.71
N PHE A 60 -11.69 8.10 7.32
CA PHE A 60 -12.99 7.78 6.76
C PHE A 60 -13.67 8.95 6.01
N SER A 61 -12.91 9.69 5.20
CA SER A 61 -13.49 10.69 4.31
C SER A 61 -13.98 10.05 3.00
N PHE A 62 -14.99 10.63 2.35
CA PHE A 62 -15.45 10.17 1.04
C PHE A 62 -14.30 10.13 0.01
N TYR A 63 -13.40 11.11 0.07
CA TYR A 63 -12.20 11.16 -0.75
C TYR A 63 -11.30 9.94 -0.53
N ASN A 64 -10.99 9.60 0.73
CA ASN A 64 -10.16 8.44 1.05
C ASN A 64 -10.83 7.12 0.65
N GLY A 65 -12.16 7.04 0.71
CA GLY A 65 -12.92 5.89 0.21
C GLY A 65 -12.75 5.68 -1.29
N VAL A 66 -12.92 6.74 -2.09
CA VAL A 66 -12.71 6.67 -3.55
C VAL A 66 -11.25 6.34 -3.89
N LEU A 67 -10.31 6.92 -3.14
CA LEU A 67 -8.88 6.71 -3.33
C LEU A 67 -8.48 5.27 -2.95
N PHE A 68 -9.06 4.70 -1.89
CA PHE A 68 -8.92 3.29 -1.54
C PHE A 68 -9.47 2.36 -2.63
N LEU A 69 -10.64 2.67 -3.19
CA LEU A 69 -11.21 1.93 -4.33
C LEU A 69 -10.31 1.98 -5.56
N PHE A 70 -9.77 3.15 -5.89
CA PHE A 70 -8.79 3.28 -6.97
C PHE A 70 -7.60 2.34 -6.73
N THR A 71 -7.04 2.35 -5.51
CA THR A 71 -5.88 1.49 -5.20
C THR A 71 -6.15 0.00 -5.20
N THR A 72 -7.31 -0.43 -4.71
CA THR A 72 -7.65 -1.86 -4.71
C THR A 72 -7.81 -2.39 -6.12
N ILE A 73 -8.43 -1.61 -7.01
CA ILE A 73 -8.64 -2.01 -8.41
C ILE A 73 -7.32 -2.06 -9.19
N THR A 74 -6.44 -1.07 -9.03
CA THR A 74 -5.13 -1.06 -9.71
C THR A 74 -4.29 -2.27 -9.30
N PHE A 75 -4.19 -2.55 -7.99
CA PHE A 75 -3.43 -3.72 -7.51
C PHE A 75 -4.09 -5.04 -7.91
N SER A 76 -5.42 -5.13 -7.88
CA SER A 76 -6.14 -6.31 -8.39
C SER A 76 -5.80 -6.60 -9.84
N LEU A 77 -5.82 -5.58 -10.69
CA LEU A 77 -5.49 -5.73 -12.11
C LEU A 77 -4.03 -6.15 -12.30
N LEU A 78 -3.10 -5.56 -11.55
CA LEU A 78 -1.70 -5.95 -11.57
C LEU A 78 -1.49 -7.42 -11.16
N PHE A 79 -2.12 -7.87 -10.06
CA PHE A 79 -2.00 -9.26 -9.60
C PHE A 79 -2.63 -10.23 -10.60
N SER A 80 -3.77 -9.87 -11.19
CA SER A 80 -4.42 -10.70 -12.20
C SER A 80 -3.55 -10.90 -13.45
N LEU A 81 -2.81 -9.86 -13.87
CA LEU A 81 -1.85 -9.95 -14.98
C LEU A 81 -0.58 -10.74 -14.62
N PHE A 82 -0.21 -10.77 -13.34
CA PHE A 82 0.94 -11.52 -12.86
C PHE A 82 0.71 -13.03 -12.85
N PHE A 83 -0.47 -13.49 -12.42
CA PHE A 83 -0.78 -14.91 -12.29
C PHE A 83 -1.03 -15.59 -13.63
N ASP A 84 -1.92 -15.04 -14.47
CA ASP A 84 -2.14 -15.59 -15.81
C ASP A 84 -2.86 -14.59 -16.72
N LYS A 85 -2.11 -13.98 -17.64
CA LYS A 85 -2.65 -13.02 -18.61
C LYS A 85 -3.61 -13.66 -19.62
N SER A 86 -3.42 -14.93 -19.94
CA SER A 86 -4.15 -15.63 -21.01
C SER A 86 -5.56 -16.08 -20.59
N GLN A 87 -5.79 -16.21 -19.28
CA GLN A 87 -7.04 -16.70 -18.69
C GLN A 87 -7.83 -15.61 -17.95
N LEU A 88 -7.57 -14.34 -18.26
CA LEU A 88 -8.24 -13.21 -17.63
C LEU A 88 -9.73 -13.16 -18.03
N ASN A 89 -10.54 -13.79 -17.19
CA ASN A 89 -11.99 -13.74 -17.23
C ASN A 89 -12.53 -12.81 -16.13
N PHE A 90 -13.75 -12.30 -16.32
CA PHE A 90 -14.41 -11.45 -15.33
C PHE A 90 -14.53 -12.11 -13.95
N SER A 91 -14.91 -13.39 -13.90
CA SER A 91 -14.97 -14.15 -12.66
C SER A 91 -13.62 -14.27 -11.95
N SER A 92 -12.55 -14.50 -12.72
CA SER A 92 -11.18 -14.60 -12.18
C SER A 92 -10.73 -13.25 -11.62
N PHE A 93 -10.99 -12.16 -12.35
CA PHE A 93 -10.69 -10.80 -11.88
C PHE A 93 -11.44 -10.46 -10.59
N LEU A 94 -12.73 -10.80 -10.52
CA LEU A 94 -13.54 -10.52 -9.33
C LEU A 94 -13.05 -11.31 -8.09
N THR A 95 -12.59 -12.55 -8.31
CA THR A 95 -11.97 -13.36 -7.25
C THR A 95 -10.68 -12.71 -6.73
N VAL A 96 -9.80 -12.26 -7.64
CA VAL A 96 -8.58 -11.54 -7.27
C VAL A 96 -8.90 -10.23 -6.56
N PHE A 97 -9.90 -9.49 -7.03
CA PHE A 97 -10.33 -8.24 -6.44
C PHE A 97 -10.82 -8.41 -4.99
N VAL A 98 -11.65 -9.41 -4.73
CA VAL A 98 -12.11 -9.75 -3.37
C VAL A 98 -10.93 -10.16 -2.49
N ALA A 99 -10.02 -10.99 -3.00
CA ALA A 99 -8.83 -11.41 -2.26
C ALA A 99 -7.93 -10.21 -1.89
N VAL A 100 -7.63 -9.32 -2.84
CA VAL A 100 -6.81 -8.12 -2.60
C VAL A 100 -7.48 -7.17 -1.60
N THR A 101 -8.79 -6.96 -1.75
CA THR A 101 -9.56 -6.10 -0.84
C THR A 101 -9.57 -6.67 0.58
N SER A 102 -9.82 -7.97 0.73
CA SER A 102 -9.77 -8.65 2.03
C SER A 102 -8.39 -8.55 2.68
N TYR A 103 -7.32 -8.70 1.90
CA TYR A 103 -5.95 -8.58 2.39
C TYR A 103 -5.66 -7.17 2.92
N PHE A 104 -6.05 -6.12 2.19
CA PHE A 104 -5.89 -4.74 2.66
C PHE A 104 -6.72 -4.43 3.90
N LEU A 105 -7.96 -4.93 3.99
CA LEU A 105 -8.82 -4.76 5.17
C LEU A 105 -8.24 -5.46 6.41
N VAL A 106 -7.85 -6.73 6.29
CA VAL A 106 -7.24 -7.49 7.40
C VAL A 106 -5.97 -6.81 7.87
N ARG A 107 -5.12 -6.39 6.93
CA ARG A 107 -3.89 -5.66 7.24
C ARG A 107 -4.17 -4.35 7.99
N TRP A 108 -5.14 -3.57 7.52
CA TRP A 108 -5.53 -2.32 8.17
C TRP A 108 -6.08 -2.56 9.58
N LEU A 109 -6.91 -3.58 9.77
CA LEU A 109 -7.44 -3.98 11.08
C LEU A 109 -6.33 -4.39 12.05
N LEU A 110 -5.36 -5.21 11.60
CA LEU A 110 -4.21 -5.59 12.41
C LEU A 110 -3.40 -4.36 12.85
N GLU A 111 -3.12 -3.46 11.91
CA GLU A 111 -2.35 -2.24 12.19
C GLU A 111 -3.07 -1.32 13.19
N PHE A 112 -4.39 -1.22 13.10
CA PHE A 112 -5.23 -0.49 14.04
C PHE A 112 -5.23 -1.14 15.43
N LEU A 113 -5.42 -2.47 15.51
CA LEU A 113 -5.40 -3.22 16.78
C LEU A 113 -4.05 -3.12 17.49
N LEU A 114 -2.93 -3.22 16.75
CA LEU A 114 -1.60 -3.01 17.33
C LEU A 114 -1.42 -1.57 17.84
N SER A 115 -1.85 -0.56 17.08
CA SER A 115 -1.77 0.84 17.52
C SER A 115 -2.55 1.07 18.82
N PHE A 116 -3.73 0.47 18.95
CA PHE A 116 -4.53 0.50 20.16
C PHE A 116 -3.86 -0.20 21.34
N LEU A 117 -3.31 -1.41 21.14
CA LEU A 117 -2.71 -2.22 22.20
C LEU A 117 -1.45 -1.59 22.82
N PHE A 118 -0.64 -0.91 22.02
CA PHE A 118 0.64 -0.35 22.49
C PHE A 118 0.55 1.10 22.99
N GLU A 119 -0.61 1.76 22.94
CA GLU A 119 -0.82 3.16 23.36
C GLU A 119 0.17 4.17 22.74
N ILE A 120 0.74 3.88 21.56
CA ILE A 120 1.74 4.71 20.85
C ILE A 120 1.05 5.78 20.01
N GLN A 121 0.06 6.48 20.57
CA GLN A 121 -0.98 7.17 19.79
C GLN A 121 -0.45 8.22 18.78
N PRO A 122 0.38 9.23 19.10
CA PRO A 122 0.72 10.26 18.11
C PRO A 122 1.75 9.79 17.06
N ILE A 123 2.75 9.02 17.48
CA ILE A 123 3.85 8.58 16.62
C ILE A 123 3.43 7.43 15.70
N SER A 124 2.55 6.54 16.16
CA SER A 124 2.04 5.44 15.32
C SER A 124 1.05 5.94 14.26
N HIS A 125 0.22 6.95 14.56
CA HIS A 125 -0.70 7.52 13.57
C HIS A 125 0.03 8.15 12.39
N PHE A 126 1.09 8.94 12.62
CA PHE A 126 1.92 9.48 11.55
C PHE A 126 2.55 8.36 10.69
N PHE A 127 3.06 7.30 11.32
CA PHE A 127 3.66 6.16 10.61
C PHE A 127 2.64 5.41 9.75
N LEU A 128 1.46 5.11 10.31
CA LEU A 128 0.37 4.43 9.60
C LEU A 128 -0.15 5.26 8.43
N PHE A 129 -0.35 6.56 8.65
CA PHE A 129 -0.75 7.51 7.60
C PHE A 129 0.29 7.57 6.48
N THR A 130 1.56 7.79 6.83
CA THR A 130 2.68 7.82 5.86
C THR A 130 2.72 6.56 5.00
N LYS A 131 2.58 5.40 5.62
CA LYS A 131 2.59 4.10 4.93
C LYS A 131 1.40 3.92 3.99
N ALA A 132 0.20 4.36 4.40
CA ALA A 132 -0.99 4.34 3.55
C ALA A 132 -0.84 5.30 2.36
N SER A 133 -0.38 6.52 2.61
CA SER A 133 -0.19 7.54 1.58
C SER A 133 0.86 7.14 0.54
N PHE A 134 1.93 6.44 0.93
CA PHE A 134 2.88 5.84 -0.02
C PHE A 134 2.27 4.71 -0.86
N LEU A 135 1.40 3.87 -0.29
CA LEU A 135 0.67 2.85 -1.05
C LEU A 135 -0.21 3.51 -2.13
N HIS A 136 -0.88 4.59 -1.76
CA HIS A 136 -1.74 5.35 -2.65
C HIS A 136 -0.97 6.04 -3.78
N SER A 137 0.15 6.69 -3.45
CA SER A 137 1.05 7.26 -4.46
C SER A 137 1.55 6.19 -5.44
N PHE A 138 1.92 5.02 -4.91
CA PHE A 138 2.39 3.93 -5.76
C PHE A 138 1.30 3.35 -6.68
N SER A 139 0.04 3.38 -6.25
CA SER A 139 -1.08 3.00 -7.11
C SER A 139 -1.17 3.86 -8.37
N PHE A 140 -0.92 5.18 -8.28
CA PHE A 140 -0.89 6.06 -9.45
C PHE A 140 0.26 5.69 -10.40
N LEU A 141 1.45 5.41 -9.85
CA LEU A 141 2.60 4.98 -10.65
C LEU A 141 2.35 3.61 -11.31
N THR A 142 1.72 2.70 -10.59
CA THR A 142 1.29 1.39 -11.09
C THR A 142 0.27 1.54 -12.21
N PHE A 143 -0.69 2.46 -12.09
CA PHE A 143 -1.67 2.71 -13.13
C PHE A 143 -1.03 3.13 -14.46
N ILE A 144 -0.06 4.06 -14.42
CA ILE A 144 0.69 4.49 -15.61
C ILE A 144 1.47 3.31 -16.21
N PHE A 145 2.13 2.52 -15.37
CA PHE A 145 2.84 1.32 -15.80
C PHE A 145 1.90 0.30 -16.46
N LEU A 146 0.71 0.08 -15.92
CA LEU A 146 -0.28 -0.85 -16.45
C LEU A 146 -0.74 -0.46 -17.85
N ILE A 147 -0.97 0.83 -18.11
CA ILE A 147 -1.30 1.34 -19.46
C ILE A 147 -0.15 1.05 -20.44
N ILE A 148 1.08 1.38 -20.06
CA ILE A 148 2.26 1.14 -20.91
C ILE A 148 2.41 -0.35 -21.20
N ASN A 149 2.27 -1.20 -20.19
CA ASN A 149 2.44 -2.64 -20.34
C ASN A 149 1.31 -3.28 -21.16
N SER A 150 0.07 -2.79 -21.05
CA SER A 150 -1.06 -3.35 -21.82
C SER A 150 -0.97 -3.02 -23.31
N TYR A 151 -0.49 -1.83 -23.68
CA TYR A 151 -0.53 -1.37 -25.08
C TYR A 151 0.81 -1.41 -25.81
N ILE A 152 1.95 -1.34 -25.11
CA ILE A 152 3.28 -1.30 -25.75
C ILE A 152 3.94 -2.66 -25.70
N PHE A 153 4.19 -3.19 -24.49
CA PHE A 153 5.06 -4.35 -24.35
C PHE A 153 4.31 -5.69 -24.36
N ASN A 154 3.11 -5.71 -23.78
CA ASN A 154 2.27 -6.89 -23.66
C ASN A 154 2.97 -8.12 -23.00
N ASP A 155 4.06 -7.94 -22.26
CA ASP A 155 4.90 -9.03 -21.75
C ASP A 155 4.74 -9.23 -20.22
N ILE A 156 4.62 -10.49 -19.80
CA ILE A 156 4.50 -10.88 -18.39
C ILE A 156 5.84 -10.69 -17.65
N THR A 157 6.98 -10.88 -18.34
CA THR A 157 8.30 -10.74 -17.71
C THR A 157 8.54 -9.34 -17.14
N ILE A 158 8.08 -8.32 -17.87
CA ILE A 158 8.16 -6.91 -17.47
C ILE A 158 7.28 -6.63 -16.24
N VAL A 159 6.09 -7.22 -16.17
CA VAL A 159 5.20 -7.13 -14.98
C VAL A 159 5.89 -7.69 -13.74
N LYS A 160 6.56 -8.86 -13.87
CA LYS A 160 7.30 -9.49 -12.77
C LYS A 160 8.48 -8.62 -12.31
N GLY A 161 9.24 -8.06 -13.26
CA GLY A 161 10.35 -7.15 -12.96
C GLY A 161 9.88 -5.89 -12.23
N PHE A 162 8.79 -5.28 -12.70
CA PHE A 162 8.19 -4.12 -12.07
C PHE A 162 7.71 -4.39 -10.64
N LEU A 163 7.08 -5.55 -10.39
CA LEU A 163 6.67 -5.97 -9.05
C LEU A 163 7.86 -6.09 -8.08
N LEU A 164 8.95 -6.69 -8.53
CA LEU A 164 10.15 -6.86 -7.70
C LEU A 164 10.78 -5.51 -7.36
N ILE A 165 10.93 -4.64 -8.36
CA ILE A 165 11.41 -3.27 -8.19
C ILE A 165 10.50 -2.48 -7.26
N PHE A 166 9.18 -2.63 -7.39
CA PHE A 166 8.22 -1.98 -6.51
C PHE A 166 8.46 -2.35 -5.05
N ILE A 167 8.58 -3.65 -4.74
CA ILE A 167 8.77 -4.13 -3.37
C ILE A 167 10.06 -3.55 -2.78
N LEU A 168 11.14 -3.50 -3.57
CA LEU A 168 12.41 -2.92 -3.16
C LEU A 168 12.29 -1.42 -2.87
N ILE A 169 11.71 -0.65 -3.80
CA ILE A 169 11.53 0.81 -3.63
C ILE A 169 10.67 1.10 -2.41
N ARG A 170 9.59 0.35 -2.21
CA ARG A 170 8.69 0.52 -1.06
C ARG A 170 9.42 0.29 0.26
N TYR A 171 10.23 -0.76 0.34
CA TYR A 171 11.01 -1.05 1.54
C TYR A 171 12.08 0.03 1.79
N LEU A 172 12.79 0.47 0.75
CA LEU A 172 13.78 1.55 0.82
C LEU A 172 13.16 2.86 1.29
N PHE A 173 12.04 3.29 0.70
CA PHE A 173 11.39 4.56 1.07
C PHE A 173 10.87 4.54 2.50
N LEU A 174 10.25 3.42 2.92
CA LEU A 174 9.76 3.26 4.28
C LEU A 174 10.91 3.27 5.29
N PHE A 175 12.04 2.64 4.96
CA PHE A 175 13.25 2.65 5.78
C PHE A 175 13.87 4.05 5.89
N ILE A 176 13.98 4.79 4.77
CA ILE A 176 14.58 6.14 4.75
C ILE A 176 13.75 7.14 5.55
N TYR A 177 12.43 7.16 5.36
CA TYR A 177 11.55 8.11 6.05
C TYR A 177 11.41 7.82 7.54
N ASN A 178 11.46 6.55 7.93
CA ASN A 178 11.25 6.15 9.32
C ASN A 178 12.55 5.78 10.05
N LYS A 179 13.73 6.07 9.47
CA LYS A 179 15.04 5.66 9.98
C LYS A 179 15.25 6.04 11.45
N LYS A 180 14.92 7.26 11.84
CA LYS A 180 15.05 7.74 13.24
C LYS A 180 14.09 7.04 14.21
N LEU A 181 12.87 6.75 13.76
CA LEU A 181 11.84 6.09 14.57
C LEU A 181 12.15 4.60 14.77
N ILE A 182 12.54 3.91 13.69
CA ILE A 182 12.86 2.48 13.71
C ILE A 182 14.12 2.22 14.55
N LEU A 183 15.18 3.02 14.38
CA LEU A 183 16.42 2.83 15.15
C LEU A 183 16.25 3.13 16.65
N SER A 184 15.51 4.18 17.01
CA SER A 184 15.27 4.49 18.43
C SER A 184 14.42 3.42 19.11
N LYS A 185 13.35 2.94 18.48
CA LYS A 185 12.49 1.90 19.06
C LYS A 185 13.15 0.51 19.08
N LEU A 186 13.96 0.15 18.08
CA LEU A 186 14.79 -1.07 18.13
C LEU A 186 15.83 -1.00 19.26
N PHE A 187 16.45 0.16 19.49
CA PHE A 187 17.35 0.35 20.62
C PHE A 187 16.63 0.16 21.96
N TYR A 188 15.45 0.74 22.14
CA TYR A 188 14.64 0.53 23.36
C TYR A 188 14.19 -0.91 23.52
N PHE A 189 13.86 -1.62 22.44
CA PHE A 189 13.52 -3.04 22.48
C PHE A 189 14.71 -3.88 22.95
N ILE A 190 15.90 -3.62 22.42
CA ILE A 190 17.14 -4.29 22.86
C ILE A 190 17.41 -3.97 24.33
N LEU A 191 17.27 -2.71 24.76
CA LEU A 191 17.43 -2.31 26.16
C LEU A 191 16.42 -3.01 27.09
N TYR A 192 15.19 -3.21 26.64
CA TYR A 192 14.15 -3.94 27.40
C TYR A 192 14.48 -5.42 27.53
N LEU A 193 15.00 -6.04 26.46
CA LEU A 193 15.52 -7.41 26.48
C LEU A 193 16.70 -7.53 27.46
N CYS A 194 17.63 -6.58 27.43
CA CYS A 194 18.74 -6.53 28.39
C CYS A 194 18.25 -6.35 29.83
N ALA A 195 17.26 -5.48 30.07
CA ALA A 195 16.67 -5.32 31.40
C ALA A 195 15.97 -6.61 31.89
N PHE A 196 15.32 -7.34 30.98
CA PHE A 196 14.68 -8.63 31.28
C PHE A 196 15.70 -9.73 31.62
N GLU A 197 16.89 -9.72 31.01
CA GLU A 197 17.99 -10.63 31.34
C GLU A 197 18.59 -10.33 32.73
N ILE A 198 18.68 -9.05 33.10
CA ILE A 198 19.28 -8.59 34.37
C ILE A 198 18.28 -8.73 35.55
N ALA A 199 16.97 -8.60 35.30
CA ALA A 199 15.93 -8.67 36.33
C ALA A 199 15.96 -9.98 37.18
N PRO A 200 16.03 -11.19 36.61
CA PRO A 200 16.10 -12.42 37.40
C PRO A 200 17.41 -12.55 38.20
N LEU A 201 18.52 -12.01 37.69
CA LEU A 201 19.80 -11.93 38.42
C LEU A 201 19.70 -11.05 39.68
N LEU A 202 18.99 -9.92 39.58
CA LEU A 202 18.72 -9.03 40.73
C LEU A 202 17.80 -9.68 41.79
N VAL A 203 16.79 -10.44 41.35
CA VAL A 203 15.89 -11.16 42.28
C VAL A 203 16.63 -12.27 43.03
N LEU A 204 17.51 -13.02 42.35
CA LEU A 204 18.35 -14.04 42.98
C LEU A 204 19.31 -13.43 44.02
N PHE A 205 19.95 -12.31 43.70
CA PHE A 205 20.84 -11.63 44.65
C PHE A 205 20.11 -11.17 45.91
N LYS A 206 18.89 -10.64 45.77
CA LYS A 206 18.05 -10.23 46.90
C LYS A 206 17.49 -11.40 47.74
N SER A 207 17.47 -12.62 47.19
CA SER A 207 17.05 -13.80 47.95
C SER A 207 18.21 -14.45 48.71
N ILE A 208 19.46 -14.14 48.33
CA ILE A 208 20.68 -14.70 48.94
C ILE A 208 21.26 -13.78 50.00
N PHE A 209 21.01 -12.47 49.91
CA PHE A 209 21.46 -11.42 50.84
C PHE A 209 20.26 -10.74 51.51
#